data_AF-A0A2S6H167-F1
#
_entry.id   AF-A0A2S6H167-F1
#
_cell.length_a   1.000
_cell.length_b   1.000
_cell.length_c   1.000
_cell.angle_alpha   90.00
_cell.angle_beta   90.00
_cell.angle_gamma   90.00
#
_symmetry.space_group_name_H-M   'P 1'
#
loop_
_entity.id
_entity.type
_entity.pdbx_description
1 polymer ?
#
loop_
_entity_poly.entity_id
_entity_poly.type
_entity_poly.pdbx_seq_one_letter_code
_entity_poly.pdbx_strand_id
1 'polypeptide(L)'
;MRKADSMRTTTRLLAVAIATTLSAVMITPPASAARGTFTFYDNDGGMGIVDPDDDVCYRLGFTIRQLDNATNRYAAVFAKAECGGASVNVLRPRSAAPAPGDAWVRFQRSRSGGAVVVGSKAQCKTGTGTPRTPGRPR
;
A
#
# COMPACT_ATOMS: atom_id res chain seq x y z
N MET A 1 -59.19 64.95 25.00
CA MET A 1 -59.15 65.24 23.55
C MET A 1 -57.70 65.22 23.07
N ARG A 2 -57.38 64.41 22.03
CA ARG A 2 -56.13 64.34 21.22
C ARG A 2 -54.88 63.81 21.97
N LYS A 3 -53.98 62.96 21.45
CA LYS A 3 -53.72 62.24 20.17
C LYS A 3 -52.64 61.16 20.52
N ALA A 4 -52.84 59.89 20.18
CA ALA A 4 -52.16 59.15 19.10
C ALA A 4 -50.62 59.01 19.21
N ASP A 5 -50.12 57.77 19.35
CA ASP A 5 -49.14 57.11 18.45
C ASP A 5 -48.87 55.68 18.99
N SER A 6 -49.30 54.60 18.35
CA SER A 6 -48.72 53.99 17.15
C SER A 6 -47.24 53.60 17.32
N MET A 7 -46.97 52.32 17.59
CA MET A 7 -46.13 51.49 16.70
C MET A 7 -45.84 50.10 17.31
N ARG A 8 -46.45 49.09 16.66
CA ARG A 8 -45.88 47.78 16.31
C ARG A 8 -44.62 47.36 17.08
N THR A 9 -44.81 46.58 18.14
CA THR A 9 -43.74 45.79 18.75
C THR A 9 -43.68 44.42 18.08
N THR A 10 -43.18 44.40 16.85
CA THR A 10 -42.88 43.15 16.14
C THR A 10 -41.55 42.59 16.65
N THR A 11 -41.51 41.27 16.85
CA THR A 11 -40.32 40.41 16.77
C THR A 11 -39.22 40.59 17.81
N ARG A 12 -39.17 39.68 18.80
CA ARG A 12 -37.90 39.16 19.31
C ARG A 12 -37.93 37.64 19.43
N LEU A 13 -37.37 37.01 18.38
CA LEU A 13 -36.34 35.96 18.45
C LEU A 13 -36.79 34.68 19.17
N LEU A 14 -37.53 33.82 18.47
CA LEU A 14 -36.98 32.64 17.77
C LEU A 14 -35.99 31.87 18.65
N ALA A 15 -36.56 30.97 19.45
CA ALA A 15 -35.85 30.04 20.31
C ALA A 15 -34.88 29.18 19.49
N VAL A 16 -33.62 29.31 19.89
CA VAL A 16 -32.48 28.42 19.66
C VAL A 16 -32.91 26.95 19.64
N ALA A 17 -32.76 26.29 18.49
CA ALA A 17 -32.73 24.83 18.39
C ALA A 17 -31.50 24.43 17.57
N ILE A 18 -30.52 23.91 18.30
CA ILE A 18 -29.22 23.43 17.87
C ILE A 18 -29.43 22.15 17.04
N ALA A 19 -28.97 22.13 15.79
CA ALA A 19 -28.88 20.91 14.99
C ALA A 19 -27.45 20.80 14.42
N THR A 20 -26.52 20.46 15.29
CA THR A 20 -25.16 20.04 14.93
C THR A 20 -25.16 18.56 14.56
N THR A 21 -25.04 18.24 13.28
CA THR A 21 -24.51 16.94 12.84
C THR A 21 -23.61 17.17 11.62
N LEU A 22 -22.40 17.71 11.86
CA LEU A 22 -21.31 17.60 10.90
C LEU A 22 -20.81 16.16 10.99
N SER A 23 -21.31 15.30 10.09
CA SER A 23 -20.81 13.93 9.94
C SER A 23 -19.36 14.00 9.44
N ALA A 24 -18.41 14.04 10.36
CA ALA A 24 -17.00 13.89 10.06
C ALA A 24 -16.80 12.46 9.53
N VAL A 25 -16.72 12.33 8.20
CA VAL A 25 -16.22 11.11 7.57
C VAL A 25 -14.73 11.03 7.93
N MET A 26 -14.45 10.36 9.04
CA MET A 26 -13.10 9.97 9.42
C MET A 26 -12.63 8.96 8.37
N ILE A 27 -12.00 9.45 7.29
CA ILE A 27 -11.21 8.63 6.38
C ILE A 27 -10.02 8.17 7.20
N THR A 28 -10.19 7.07 7.93
CA THR A 28 -9.07 6.41 8.57
C THR A 28 -8.21 5.87 7.44
N PRO A 29 -6.94 6.32 7.29
CA PRO A 29 -6.05 5.69 6.32
C PRO A 29 -6.00 4.19 6.66
N PRO A 30 -5.98 3.31 5.65
CA PRO A 30 -5.80 1.89 5.93
C PRO A 30 -4.54 1.76 6.78
N ALA A 31 -4.65 1.13 7.94
CA ALA A 31 -3.50 0.87 8.79
C ALA A 31 -2.47 0.13 7.94
N SER A 32 -1.38 0.83 7.58
CA SER A 32 -0.24 0.23 6.90
C SER A 32 0.38 -0.73 7.89
N ALA A 33 -0.04 -2.01 7.83
CA ALA A 33 0.65 -3.07 8.53
C ALA A 33 2.08 -3.12 7.97
N ALA A 34 3.07 -3.03 8.86
CA ALA A 34 4.47 -3.05 8.49
C ALA A 34 4.74 -4.17 7.48
N ARG A 35 5.13 -3.78 6.25
CA ARG A 35 5.36 -4.73 5.14
C ARG A 35 6.63 -5.53 5.37
N GLY A 36 7.50 -5.09 6.27
CA GLY A 36 8.77 -5.71 6.63
C GLY A 36 9.94 -4.92 6.06
N THR A 37 11.10 -5.57 5.97
CA THR A 37 12.34 -4.95 5.52
C THR A 37 12.94 -5.73 4.37
N PHE A 38 13.45 -5.03 3.36
CA PHE A 38 14.28 -5.62 2.32
C PHE A 38 15.72 -5.16 2.53
N THR A 39 16.63 -6.10 2.76
CA THR A 39 18.04 -5.81 3.05
C THR A 39 18.90 -6.24 1.86
N PHE A 40 19.87 -5.43 1.52
CA PHE A 40 20.82 -5.68 0.45
C PHE A 40 22.24 -5.44 0.96
N TYR A 41 23.16 -6.31 0.58
CA TYR A 41 24.51 -6.34 1.12
C TYR A 41 25.55 -6.09 0.03
N ASP A 42 26.48 -5.20 0.34
CA ASP A 42 27.73 -4.99 -0.37
C ASP A 42 28.90 -5.55 0.49
N ASN A 43 30.14 -5.37 0.03
CA ASN A 43 31.35 -5.70 0.77
C ASN A 43 31.49 -4.88 2.06
N ASP A 44 30.96 -3.65 2.08
CA ASP A 44 31.04 -2.73 3.23
C ASP A 44 29.94 -2.96 4.27
N GLY A 45 28.93 -3.78 3.97
CA GLY A 45 27.84 -4.10 4.89
C GLY A 45 26.45 -4.14 4.26
N GLY A 46 25.43 -4.21 5.11
CA GLY A 46 24.02 -4.30 4.72
C GLY A 46 23.27 -2.98 4.88
N MET A 47 22.51 -2.60 3.86
CA MET A 47 21.54 -1.49 3.89
C MET A 47 20.12 -2.05 3.73
N GLY A 48 19.11 -1.32 4.19
CA GLY A 48 17.72 -1.81 4.19
C GLY A 48 16.71 -0.77 3.75
N ILE A 49 15.69 -1.24 3.03
CA ILE A 49 14.46 -0.50 2.73
C ILE A 49 13.39 -0.99 3.71
N VAL A 50 12.94 -0.10 4.58
CA VAL A 50 11.92 -0.39 5.58
C VAL A 50 10.56 -0.01 5.03
N ASP A 51 9.60 -0.92 5.16
CA ASP A 51 8.20 -0.75 4.75
C ASP A 51 8.05 -0.23 3.30
N PRO A 52 8.62 -0.95 2.31
CA PRO A 52 8.70 -0.43 0.95
C PRO A 52 7.32 -0.21 0.32
N ASP A 53 7.25 0.80 -0.55
CA ASP A 53 6.07 1.09 -1.35
C ASP A 53 5.85 0.10 -2.50
N ASP A 54 4.58 -0.23 -2.69
CA ASP A 54 4.15 -1.05 -3.82
C ASP A 54 4.40 -0.25 -5.11
N ASP A 55 4.98 -0.90 -6.12
CA ASP A 55 5.27 -0.37 -7.46
C ASP A 55 6.22 0.84 -7.53
N VAL A 56 6.87 1.19 -6.43
CA VAL A 56 7.98 2.16 -6.40
C VAL A 56 9.31 1.47 -6.71
N CYS A 57 10.12 2.10 -7.56
CA CYS A 57 11.43 1.60 -7.92
C CYS A 57 12.53 2.21 -7.04
N TYR A 58 13.32 1.35 -6.40
CA TYR A 58 14.41 1.74 -5.52
C TYR A 58 15.75 1.31 -6.11
N ARG A 59 16.74 2.19 -6.03
CA ARG A 59 18.11 1.88 -6.42
C ARG A 59 18.83 1.19 -5.26
N LEU A 60 19.43 0.03 -5.51
CA LEU A 60 20.16 -0.73 -4.50
C LEU A 60 21.65 -0.39 -4.43
N GLY A 61 22.23 0.16 -5.50
CA GLY A 61 23.67 0.45 -5.57
C GLY A 61 24.35 -0.43 -6.63
N PHE A 62 25.66 -0.26 -6.80
CA PHE A 62 26.40 -0.81 -7.95
C PHE A 62 27.08 -2.16 -7.69
N THR A 63 27.37 -2.48 -6.43
CA THR A 63 28.25 -3.60 -6.04
C THR A 63 27.56 -4.59 -5.12
N ILE A 64 26.23 -4.66 -5.20
CA ILE A 64 25.42 -5.51 -4.34
C ILE A 64 25.67 -6.98 -4.66
N ARG A 65 25.85 -7.78 -3.62
CA ARG A 65 26.19 -9.21 -3.71
C ARG A 65 25.06 -10.11 -3.23
N GLN A 66 24.27 -9.64 -2.26
CA GLN A 66 23.20 -10.42 -1.65
C GLN A 66 21.95 -9.57 -1.42
N LEU A 67 20.78 -10.19 -1.63
CA LEU A 67 19.46 -9.63 -1.40
C LEU A 67 18.73 -10.52 -0.40
N ASP A 68 18.09 -9.90 0.59
CA ASP A 68 17.25 -10.56 1.59
C ASP A 68 15.90 -9.84 1.68
N ASN A 69 14.85 -10.52 1.23
CA ASN A 69 13.50 -10.01 1.23
C ASN A 69 12.74 -10.51 2.46
N ALA A 70 12.93 -9.87 3.61
CA ALA A 70 12.14 -10.10 4.81
C ALA A 70 10.77 -9.40 4.79
N THR A 71 10.30 -8.93 3.63
CA THR A 71 8.98 -8.33 3.47
C THR A 71 7.88 -9.37 3.24
N ASN A 72 6.62 -8.92 3.26
CA ASN A 72 5.43 -9.66 2.81
C ASN A 72 5.10 -9.42 1.32
N ARG A 73 6.04 -8.84 0.54
CA ARG A 73 5.89 -8.54 -0.88
C ARG A 73 6.86 -9.35 -1.73
N TYR A 74 6.53 -9.50 -3.01
CA TYR A 74 7.50 -9.94 -4.01
C TYR A 74 8.42 -8.78 -4.35
N ALA A 75 9.71 -9.05 -4.54
CA ALA A 75 10.70 -8.05 -4.92
C ALA A 75 11.25 -8.38 -6.30
N ALA A 76 10.81 -7.64 -7.32
CA ALA A 76 11.31 -7.76 -8.69
C ALA A 76 12.59 -6.95 -8.84
N VAL A 77 13.66 -7.61 -9.28
CA VAL A 77 15.00 -7.04 -9.42
C VAL A 77 15.28 -6.77 -10.89
N PHE A 78 15.83 -5.61 -11.18
CA PHE A 78 16.09 -5.11 -12.53
C PHE A 78 17.56 -4.70 -12.63
N ALA A 79 18.19 -5.02 -13.76
CA ALA A 79 19.56 -4.58 -14.05
C ALA A 79 19.60 -3.21 -14.76
N LYS A 80 18.47 -2.74 -15.30
CA LYS A 80 18.37 -1.40 -15.89
C LYS A 80 17.86 -0.40 -14.86
N ALA A 81 18.30 0.85 -15.03
CA ALA A 81 17.84 1.98 -14.22
C ALA A 81 16.32 2.12 -14.21
N GLU A 82 15.79 2.63 -13.10
CA GLU A 82 14.37 2.95 -12.93
C GLU A 82 13.43 1.75 -13.19
N CYS A 83 13.92 0.52 -12.93
CA CYS A 83 13.18 -0.71 -13.14
C CYS A 83 12.70 -0.90 -14.59
N GLY A 84 13.48 -0.39 -15.54
CA GLY A 84 13.21 -0.53 -16.96
C GLY A 84 13.43 -1.97 -17.48
N GLY A 85 12.67 -2.34 -18.52
CA GLY A 85 12.81 -3.64 -19.18
C GLY A 85 12.33 -4.82 -18.33
N ALA A 86 12.86 -6.02 -18.62
CA ALA A 86 12.48 -7.24 -17.92
C ALA A 86 13.23 -7.38 -16.59
N SER A 87 12.54 -7.88 -15.56
CA SER A 87 13.18 -8.23 -14.29
C SER A 87 14.14 -9.39 -14.50
N VAL A 88 15.35 -9.28 -13.97
CA VAL A 88 16.36 -10.35 -14.00
C VAL A 88 16.11 -11.40 -12.92
N ASN A 89 15.43 -11.02 -11.83
CA ASN A 89 15.05 -11.94 -10.76
C ASN A 89 13.78 -11.45 -10.06
N VAL A 90 13.05 -12.36 -9.40
CA VAL A 90 11.91 -12.02 -8.54
C VAL A 90 12.00 -12.83 -7.25
N LEU A 91 12.30 -12.14 -6.15
CA LEU A 91 12.38 -12.73 -4.82
C LEU A 91 10.97 -12.89 -4.25
N ARG A 92 10.71 -14.04 -3.65
CA ARG A 92 9.47 -14.30 -2.91
C ARG A 92 9.48 -13.55 -1.57
N PRO A 93 8.32 -13.31 -0.95
CA PRO A 93 8.27 -12.90 0.45
C PRO A 93 9.09 -13.85 1.33
N ARG A 94 9.82 -13.30 2.30
CA ARG A 94 10.67 -14.05 3.26
C ARG A 94 11.68 -14.96 2.58
N SER A 95 12.40 -14.45 1.59
CA SER A 95 13.42 -15.21 0.86
C SER A 95 14.65 -14.38 0.51
N ALA A 96 15.78 -15.04 0.28
CA ALA A 96 17.04 -14.41 -0.10
C ALA A 96 17.55 -14.96 -1.44
N ALA A 97 18.37 -14.17 -2.12
CA ALA A 97 19.01 -14.54 -3.39
C ALA A 97 20.32 -13.76 -3.59
N PRO A 98 21.26 -14.27 -4.40
CA PRO A 98 22.39 -13.47 -4.87
C PRO A 98 21.90 -12.29 -5.71
N ALA A 99 22.64 -11.18 -5.64
CA ALA A 99 22.37 -9.98 -6.43
C ALA A 99 23.16 -10.00 -7.75
N PRO A 100 22.65 -9.35 -8.81
CA PRO A 100 23.34 -9.25 -10.09
C PRO A 100 24.44 -8.16 -10.12
N GLY A 101 24.78 -7.52 -9.00
CA GLY A 101 25.62 -6.32 -8.95
C GLY A 101 24.77 -5.05 -8.96
N ASP A 102 24.89 -4.23 -10.00
CA ASP A 102 24.08 -3.01 -10.14
C ASP A 102 22.60 -3.37 -10.35
N ALA A 103 21.78 -2.93 -9.41
CA ALA A 103 20.41 -3.41 -9.31
C ALA A 103 19.43 -2.33 -8.83
N TRP A 104 18.23 -2.45 -9.36
CA TRP A 104 17.03 -1.74 -8.93
C TRP A 104 15.98 -2.74 -8.49
N VAL A 105 15.13 -2.38 -7.54
CA VAL A 105 14.09 -3.25 -7.02
C VAL A 105 12.74 -2.56 -7.01
N ARG A 106 11.69 -3.30 -7.36
CA ARG A 106 10.29 -2.88 -7.23
C ARG A 106 9.49 -3.93 -6.47
N PHE A 107 8.71 -3.48 -5.49
CA PHE A 107 7.93 -4.37 -4.63
C PHE A 107 6.50 -4.50 -5.15
N GLN A 108 5.97 -5.72 -5.10
CA GLN A 108 4.65 -6.04 -5.65
C GLN A 108 3.89 -7.03 -4.77
N ARG A 109 2.57 -6.87 -4.70
CA ARG A 109 1.70 -7.80 -3.94
C ARG A 109 1.58 -9.18 -4.58
N SER A 110 1.64 -9.22 -5.90
CA SER A 110 1.60 -10.46 -6.68
C SER A 110 2.87 -10.60 -7.49
N ARG A 111 3.24 -11.86 -7.77
CA ARG A 111 4.39 -12.20 -8.62
C ARG A 111 4.23 -11.71 -10.08
N SER A 112 3.02 -11.30 -10.46
CA SER A 112 2.61 -11.04 -11.85
C SER A 112 2.56 -9.57 -12.28
N GLY A 113 2.99 -8.61 -11.46
CA GLY A 113 2.90 -7.16 -11.77
C GLY A 113 3.85 -6.66 -12.88
N GLY A 114 4.19 -7.52 -13.84
CA GLY A 114 4.92 -7.18 -15.07
C GLY A 114 4.39 -7.87 -16.33
N ALA A 115 3.30 -8.66 -16.26
CA ALA A 115 2.64 -9.20 -17.44
C ALA A 115 1.50 -8.25 -17.87
N VAL A 116 1.82 -7.25 -18.68
CA VAL A 116 0.79 -6.58 -19.48
C VAL A 116 0.34 -7.59 -20.52
N VAL A 117 -0.81 -8.22 -20.29
CA VAL A 117 -1.45 -9.12 -21.24
C VAL A 117 -2.01 -8.27 -22.39
N VAL A 118 -1.21 -8.05 -23.44
CA VAL A 118 -1.72 -7.65 -24.75
C VAL A 118 -2.26 -8.92 -25.40
N GLY A 119 -3.59 -9.07 -25.40
CA GLY A 119 -4.30 -10.03 -26.24
C GLY A 119 -4.44 -11.45 -25.68
N SER A 120 -5.71 -11.85 -25.55
CA SER A 120 -6.20 -13.24 -25.63
C SER A 120 -5.86 -14.21 -24.48
N LYS A 121 -6.85 -14.35 -23.59
CA LYS A 121 -7.13 -15.52 -22.73
C LYS A 121 -6.09 -15.88 -21.66
N ALA A 122 -5.93 -15.04 -20.66
CA ALA A 122 -5.44 -15.50 -19.35
C ALA A 122 -6.61 -16.09 -18.55
N GLN A 123 -6.72 -17.42 -18.52
CA GLN A 123 -7.62 -18.12 -17.59
C GLN A 123 -7.06 -18.01 -16.17
N CYS A 124 -7.64 -17.13 -15.35
CA CYS A 124 -7.44 -17.16 -13.91
C CYS A 124 -8.13 -18.41 -13.33
N LYS A 125 -7.34 -19.44 -13.01
CA LYS A 125 -7.81 -20.57 -12.21
C LYS A 125 -7.83 -20.13 -10.74
N THR A 126 -8.93 -19.53 -10.31
CA THR A 126 -9.23 -19.27 -8.89
C THR A 126 -9.30 -20.60 -8.16
N GLY A 127 -8.30 -20.89 -7.33
CA GLY A 127 -8.37 -21.97 -6.35
C GLY A 127 -9.39 -21.60 -5.29
N THR A 128 -10.59 -22.18 -5.38
CA THR A 128 -11.65 -22.05 -4.39
C THR A 128 -11.22 -22.82 -3.12
N GLY A 129 -10.59 -22.13 -2.18
CA GLY A 129 -10.31 -22.67 -0.85
C GLY A 129 -11.61 -22.78 -0.05
N THR A 130 -12.08 -23.99 0.19
CA THR A 130 -13.21 -24.30 1.07
C THR A 130 -12.84 -23.96 2.53
N PRO A 131 -13.70 -23.24 3.29
CA PRO A 131 -13.46 -23.03 4.72
C PRO A 131 -13.69 -24.35 5.49
N ARG A 132 -12.66 -24.86 6.17
CA ARG A 132 -12.79 -25.97 7.13
C ARG A 132 -13.32 -25.43 8.47
N THR A 133 -14.49 -25.91 8.87
CA THR A 133 -15.09 -25.73 10.19
C THR A 133 -14.24 -26.39 11.28
N PRO A 134 -14.01 -25.74 12.45
CA PRO A 134 -13.35 -26.39 13.59
C PRO A 134 -14.30 -27.34 14.31
N GLY A 135 -13.89 -28.61 14.44
CA GLY A 135 -14.62 -29.65 15.15
C GLY A 135 -14.58 -29.45 16.68
N ARG A 136 -15.72 -29.71 17.32
CA ARG A 136 -15.94 -29.66 18.77
C ARG A 136 -15.46 -30.97 19.43
N PRO A 137 -14.68 -30.93 20.53
CA PRO A 137 -14.30 -32.14 21.25
C PRO A 137 -15.46 -32.68 22.10
N ARG A 138 -15.49 -34.01 22.27
CA ARG A 138 -16.29 -34.71 23.29
C ARG A 138 -15.44 -34.89 24.55
#